data_AF-A0A218UUX4-F1
#
_entry.id   AF-A0A218UUX4-F1
#
_cell.length_a   1.000
_cell.length_b   1.000
_cell.length_c   1.000
_cell.angle_alpha   90.00
_cell.angle_beta   90.00
_cell.angle_gamma   90.00
#
_symmetry.space_group_name_H-M   'P 1'
#
loop_
_entity.id
_entity.type
_entity.pdbx_description
1 polymer ?
#
loop_
_entity_poly.entity_id
_entity_poly.type
_entity_poly.pdbx_seq_one_letter_code
_entity_poly.pdbx_strand_id
1 'polypeptide(L)'
;MHFFLSTLPFGGVGHSGMGAYHGRHSFETFSHRRACLIKDLKMESANKMRYPPGSQKKVDWAKFFLLKRFNKARIGLFVLALLGLVAAVMIKVTAGWAPTTAGTASRPSPTAAPA
;
A
#
# COMPACT_ATOMS: atom_id res chain seq x y z
N MET A 1 -16.23 -34.99 27.92
CA MET A 1 -16.18 -35.95 26.80
C MET A 1 -16.07 -35.19 25.48
N HIS A 2 -14.86 -35.06 24.90
CA HIS A 2 -14.67 -34.25 23.68
C HIS A 2 -14.97 -35.03 22.38
N PHE A 3 -15.03 -36.36 22.45
CA PHE A 3 -15.27 -37.24 21.29
C PHE A 3 -16.65 -37.07 20.69
N PHE A 4 -17.69 -36.76 21.48
CA PHE A 4 -19.07 -36.65 20.98
C PHE A 4 -19.39 -35.30 20.32
N LEU A 5 -18.44 -34.37 20.29
CA LEU A 5 -18.65 -33.05 19.72
C LEU A 5 -18.36 -33.07 18.22
N SER A 6 -19.42 -32.98 17.41
CA SER A 6 -19.34 -33.04 15.96
C SER A 6 -18.64 -31.85 15.30
N THR A 7 -18.45 -30.77 16.05
CA THR A 7 -17.75 -29.56 15.63
C THR A 7 -16.24 -29.62 15.85
N LEU A 8 -15.73 -30.58 16.62
CA LEU A 8 -14.30 -30.71 16.90
C LEU A 8 -13.69 -31.80 16.01
N PRO A 9 -12.56 -31.52 15.33
CA PRO A 9 -11.84 -32.55 14.59
C PRO A 9 -11.24 -33.57 15.55
N PHE A 10 -11.55 -34.85 15.35
CA PHE A 10 -10.94 -35.95 16.07
C PHE A 10 -9.87 -36.62 15.20
N GLY A 11 -8.63 -36.65 15.69
CA GLY A 11 -7.48 -37.15 14.95
C GLY A 11 -6.21 -37.17 15.80
N GLY A 12 -5.19 -37.86 15.30
CA GLY A 12 -3.88 -37.96 15.96
C GLY A 12 -2.81 -37.09 15.28
N VAL A 13 -1.65 -36.96 15.92
CA VAL A 13 -0.45 -36.30 15.39
C VAL A 13 0.79 -37.15 15.73
N GLY A 14 1.72 -37.31 14.78
CA GLY A 14 2.97 -38.04 14.96
C GLY A 14 2.74 -39.55 15.12
N HIS A 15 3.24 -40.15 16.21
CA HIS A 15 3.04 -41.58 16.48
C HIS A 15 1.57 -41.98 16.70
N SER A 16 0.69 -41.02 16.98
CA SER A 16 -0.75 -41.26 17.18
C SER A 16 -1.58 -41.18 15.89
N GLY A 17 -0.97 -40.84 14.75
CA GLY A 17 -1.63 -40.79 13.43
C GLY A 17 -1.55 -39.42 12.75
N MET A 18 -2.28 -39.27 11.63
CA MET A 18 -2.41 -38.01 10.89
C MET A 18 -3.80 -37.86 10.28
N GLY A 19 -4.23 -36.61 10.10
CA GLY A 19 -5.57 -36.28 9.63
C GLY A 19 -6.57 -36.28 10.77
N ALA A 20 -7.77 -35.80 10.46
CA ALA A 20 -8.86 -35.76 11.41
C ALA A 20 -10.19 -35.99 10.71
N TYR A 21 -11.16 -36.47 11.45
CA TYR A 21 -12.53 -36.68 11.01
C TYR A 21 -13.48 -36.15 12.08
N HIS A 22 -14.75 -36.51 11.97
CA HIS A 22 -15.91 -36.02 12.73
C HIS A 22 -16.65 -34.89 12.02
N GLY A 23 -17.97 -35.06 11.87
CA GLY A 23 -18.87 -34.06 11.31
C GLY A 23 -18.44 -33.61 9.92
N ARG A 24 -18.23 -32.30 9.76
CA ARG A 24 -17.75 -31.70 8.50
C ARG A 24 -16.35 -32.18 8.12
N HIS A 25 -15.48 -32.47 9.09
CA HIS A 25 -14.12 -32.92 8.81
C HIS A 25 -14.10 -34.33 8.19
N SER A 26 -15.07 -35.20 8.51
CA SER A 26 -15.23 -36.48 7.82
C SER A 26 -15.53 -36.28 6.33
N PHE A 27 -16.48 -35.39 6.01
CA PHE A 27 -16.81 -35.09 4.62
C PHE A 27 -15.61 -34.53 3.87
N GLU A 28 -14.86 -33.62 4.48
CA GLU A 28 -13.66 -33.03 3.87
C GLU A 28 -12.53 -34.04 3.69
N THR A 29 -12.38 -35.00 4.60
CA THR A 29 -11.36 -36.06 4.54
C THR A 29 -11.68 -37.12 3.49
N PHE A 30 -12.96 -37.45 3.29
CA PHE A 30 -13.38 -38.45 2.30
C PHE A 30 -13.82 -37.86 0.95
N SER A 31 -13.80 -36.53 0.80
CA SER A 31 -14.15 -35.85 -0.45
C SER A 31 -12.93 -35.22 -1.11
N HIS A 32 -12.92 -35.24 -2.43
CA HIS A 32 -11.90 -34.52 -3.20
C HIS A 32 -12.33 -33.07 -3.45
N ARG A 33 -11.62 -32.11 -2.84
CA ARG A 33 -11.83 -30.68 -3.10
C ARG A 33 -11.23 -30.28 -4.44
N ARG A 34 -12.00 -30.48 -5.51
CA ARG A 34 -11.59 -30.10 -6.88
C ARG A 34 -11.56 -28.57 -7.03
N ALA A 35 -10.38 -28.01 -7.27
CA ALA A 35 -10.23 -26.61 -7.63
C ALA A 35 -10.68 -26.39 -9.09
N CYS A 36 -11.68 -25.52 -9.29
CA CYS A 36 -12.17 -25.13 -10.61
C CYS A 36 -11.98 -23.63 -10.81
N LEU A 37 -11.28 -23.23 -11.88
CA LEU A 37 -11.11 -21.84 -12.28
C LEU A 37 -11.79 -21.63 -13.64
N ILE A 38 -12.87 -20.87 -13.66
CA ILE A 38 -13.57 -20.48 -14.89
C ILE A 38 -13.02 -19.12 -15.32
N LYS A 39 -12.51 -19.01 -16.55
CA LYS A 39 -11.93 -17.78 -17.10
C LYS A 39 -12.74 -17.30 -18.29
N ASP A 40 -12.95 -15.99 -18.36
CA ASP A 40 -13.53 -15.33 -19.52
C ASP A 40 -12.51 -15.14 -20.64
N LEU A 41 -12.98 -15.16 -21.89
CA LEU A 41 -12.16 -15.00 -23.10
C LEU A 41 -11.70 -13.55 -23.39
N LYS A 42 -12.13 -12.58 -22.58
CA LYS A 42 -11.97 -11.14 -22.87
C LYS A 42 -10.55 -10.61 -22.70
N MET A 43 -9.67 -11.31 -21.97
CA MET A 43 -8.33 -10.83 -21.59
C MET A 43 -7.18 -11.53 -22.33
N GLU A 44 -7.40 -11.95 -23.58
CA GLU A 44 -6.38 -12.63 -24.37
C GLU A 44 -5.16 -11.74 -24.69
N SER A 45 -5.35 -10.42 -24.75
CA SER A 45 -4.24 -9.46 -24.90
C SER A 45 -3.25 -9.52 -23.73
N ALA A 46 -3.72 -9.68 -22.50
CA ALA A 46 -2.86 -9.86 -21.33
C ALA A 46 -2.14 -11.23 -21.34
N ASN A 47 -2.76 -12.24 -21.94
CA ASN A 47 -2.19 -13.58 -22.11
C ASN A 47 -1.02 -13.61 -23.12
N LYS A 48 -0.87 -12.57 -23.96
CA LYS A 48 0.31 -12.38 -24.84
C LYS A 48 1.65 -12.28 -24.10
N MET A 49 1.63 -12.08 -22.78
CA MET A 49 2.84 -12.16 -21.96
C MET A 49 3.34 -13.61 -21.80
N ARG A 50 2.44 -14.59 -21.79
CA ARG A 50 2.75 -16.01 -21.62
C ARG A 50 3.25 -16.66 -22.92
N TYR A 51 2.77 -16.20 -24.07
CA TYR A 51 3.11 -16.80 -25.36
C TYR A 51 4.49 -16.35 -25.89
N PRO A 52 5.23 -17.21 -26.60
CA PRO A 52 6.47 -16.85 -27.27
C PRO A 52 6.23 -15.92 -28.49
N PRO A 53 7.23 -15.13 -28.94
CA PRO A 53 8.59 -14.99 -28.41
C PRO A 53 8.66 -14.14 -27.13
N GLY A 54 9.45 -14.62 -26.16
CA GLY A 54 9.72 -13.90 -24.92
C GLY A 54 10.53 -12.64 -25.20
N SER A 55 10.10 -11.51 -24.66
CA SER A 55 10.87 -10.25 -24.69
C SER A 55 11.44 -10.00 -23.29
N GLN A 56 12.74 -9.70 -23.19
CA GLN A 56 13.41 -9.43 -21.92
C GLN A 56 12.68 -8.34 -21.11
N LYS A 57 12.19 -7.29 -21.78
CA LYS A 57 11.41 -6.21 -21.17
C LYS A 57 10.09 -6.70 -20.53
N LYS A 58 9.40 -7.68 -21.15
CA LYS A 58 8.18 -8.28 -20.59
C LYS A 58 8.49 -9.11 -19.35
N VAL A 59 9.60 -9.85 -19.36
CA VAL A 59 10.06 -10.66 -18.23
C VAL A 59 10.47 -9.78 -17.05
N ASP A 60 11.20 -8.69 -17.30
CA ASP A 60 11.60 -7.75 -16.26
C ASP A 60 10.40 -7.02 -15.67
N TRP A 61 9.41 -6.65 -16.49
CA TRP A 61 8.15 -6.08 -16.02
C TRP A 61 7.32 -7.08 -15.22
N ALA A 62 7.25 -8.35 -15.66
CA ALA A 62 6.57 -9.41 -14.93
C ALA A 62 7.25 -9.67 -13.58
N LYS A 63 8.58 -9.79 -13.53
CA LYS A 63 9.35 -9.92 -12.29
C LYS A 63 9.12 -8.74 -11.37
N PHE A 64 9.11 -7.52 -11.92
CA PHE A 64 8.77 -6.34 -11.14
C PHE A 64 7.36 -6.47 -10.55
N PHE A 65 6.34 -6.82 -11.32
CA PHE A 65 4.98 -6.86 -10.76
C PHE A 65 4.73 -8.05 -9.82
N LEU A 66 5.22 -9.25 -10.16
CA LEU A 66 5.00 -10.48 -9.37
C LEU A 66 5.89 -10.54 -8.12
N LEU A 67 7.14 -10.08 -8.21
CA LEU A 67 8.14 -10.24 -7.15
C LEU A 67 8.36 -8.97 -6.35
N LYS A 68 8.00 -7.78 -6.86
CA LYS A 68 8.16 -6.55 -6.09
C LYS A 68 7.11 -6.46 -5.00
N ARG A 69 7.49 -6.94 -3.83
CA ARG A 69 6.82 -6.63 -2.57
C ARG A 69 7.09 -5.17 -2.24
N PHE A 70 6.17 -4.29 -2.60
CA PHE A 70 6.24 -2.87 -2.23
C PHE A 70 6.24 -2.74 -0.71
N ASN A 71 7.37 -2.31 -0.15
CA ASN A 71 7.46 -1.99 1.27
C ASN A 71 6.69 -0.67 1.51
N LYS A 72 5.44 -0.80 1.98
CA LYS A 72 4.52 0.31 2.23
C LYS A 72 5.13 1.39 3.14
N ALA A 73 6.00 1.01 4.08
CA ALA A 73 6.68 1.95 4.99
C ALA A 73 7.70 2.84 4.26
N ARG A 74 8.49 2.28 3.34
CA ARG A 74 9.46 3.06 2.55
C ARG A 74 8.76 4.02 1.60
N ILE A 75 7.68 3.59 0.95
CA ILE A 75 6.90 4.43 0.03
C ILE A 75 6.20 5.55 0.81
N GLY A 76 5.62 5.24 1.98
CA GLY A 76 5.03 6.24 2.86
C GLY A 76 6.04 7.30 3.31
N LEU A 77 7.27 6.89 3.63
CA LEU A 77 8.34 7.83 4.00
C LEU A 77 8.68 8.79 2.86
N PHE A 78 8.79 8.30 1.62
CA PHE A 78 9.03 9.17 0.46
C PHE A 78 7.87 10.12 0.18
N VAL A 79 6.62 9.67 0.33
CA VAL A 79 5.44 10.53 0.16
C VAL A 79 5.40 11.62 1.22
N LEU A 80 5.69 11.29 2.49
CA LEU A 80 5.78 12.28 3.57
C LEU A 80 6.91 13.29 3.34
N ALA A 81 8.08 12.83 2.88
CA ALA A 81 9.20 13.70 2.55
C ALA A 81 8.88 14.65 1.39
N LEU A 82 8.19 14.17 0.34
CA LEU A 82 7.75 15.00 -0.78
C LEU A 82 6.68 16.02 -0.36
N LEU A 83 5.71 15.61 0.46
CA LEU A 83 4.71 16.52 1.04
C LEU A 83 5.37 17.62 1.87
N GLY A 84 6.38 17.25 2.68
CA GLY A 84 7.17 18.20 3.46
C GLY A 84 7.93 19.20 2.59
N LEU A 85 8.57 18.74 1.51
CA LEU A 85 9.27 19.61 0.55
C LEU A 85 8.31 20.59 -0.12
N VAL A 86 7.15 20.10 -0.60
CA VAL A 86 6.12 20.93 -1.23
C VAL A 86 5.61 21.98 -0.25
N ALA A 87 5.30 21.59 0.99
CA ALA A 87 4.88 22.53 2.04
C ALA A 87 5.94 23.61 2.29
N ALA A 88 7.22 23.24 2.37
CA ALA A 88 8.32 24.20 2.57
C ALA A 88 8.46 25.19 1.40
N VAL A 89 8.29 24.73 0.16
CA VAL A 89 8.29 25.61 -1.03
C VAL A 89 7.09 26.57 -1.00
N MET A 90 5.90 26.08 -0.65
CA MET A 90 4.71 26.92 -0.53
C MET A 90 4.88 27.99 0.56
N ILE A 91 5.49 27.65 1.69
CA ILE A 91 5.83 28.61 2.75
C ILE A 91 6.85 29.64 2.24
N LYS A 92 7.88 29.22 1.50
CA LYS A 92 8.90 30.12 0.95
C LYS A 92 8.33 31.09 -0.10
N VAL A 93 7.41 30.62 -0.95
CA VAL A 93 6.74 31.43 -1.98
C VAL A 93 5.79 32.45 -1.35
N THR A 94 5.03 32.04 -0.33
CA THR A 94 4.11 32.94 0.37
C THR A 94 4.83 33.94 1.28
N ALA A 95 5.93 33.54 1.93
CA ALA A 95 6.76 34.43 2.74
C ALA A 95 7.70 35.34 1.92
N GLY A 96 8.00 34.98 0.66
CA GLY A 96 8.83 35.78 -0.25
C GLY A 96 8.15 37.01 -0.83
N TRP A 97 6.85 37.19 -0.58
CA TRP A 97 6.06 38.35 -1.01
C TRP A 97 5.53 39.13 0.19
N ALA A 98 6.37 39.38 1.20
CA ALA A 98 6.09 40.40 2.20
C ALA A 98 6.70 41.74 1.70
N PRO A 99 5.90 42.74 1.29
CA PRO A 99 6.45 44.05 0.94
C PRO A 99 7.02 44.71 2.20
N THR A 100 8.34 44.88 2.23
CA THR A 100 9.05 45.68 3.24
C THR A 100 8.59 47.13 3.13
N THR A 101 7.62 47.55 3.96
CA THR A 101 7.28 48.96 4.14
C THR A 101 8.34 49.61 5.03
N ALA A 102 9.41 50.09 4.39
CA ALA A 102 10.36 51.01 4.99
C ALA A 102 9.89 52.45 4.75
N GLY A 103 9.80 53.22 5.84
CA GLY A 103 9.83 54.68 5.82
C GLY A 103 8.48 55.38 6.04
N THR A 104 8.38 56.17 7.11
CA THR A 104 8.25 57.63 7.00
C THR A 104 8.65 58.27 8.33
N ALA A 105 9.55 59.23 8.21
CA ALA A 105 10.28 59.93 9.27
C ALA A 105 9.39 60.83 10.13
N SER A 106 9.62 60.83 11.44
CA SER A 106 9.15 61.86 12.37
C SER A 106 10.04 63.10 12.25
N ARG A 107 9.51 64.17 11.67
CA ARG A 107 10.15 65.49 11.54
C ARG A 107 9.78 66.34 12.77
N PRO A 108 10.71 66.98 13.49
CA PRO A 108 10.35 67.92 14.56
C PRO A 108 9.89 69.26 13.97
N SER A 109 8.78 69.78 14.49
CA SER A 109 8.16 71.06 14.14
C SER A 109 8.93 72.27 14.74
N PRO A 110 9.18 73.35 13.98
CA PRO A 110 9.79 74.56 14.52
C PRO A 110 8.73 75.59 14.98
N THR A 111 9.02 76.18 16.15
CA THR A 111 8.82 77.61 16.50
C THR A 111 7.41 78.22 16.40
N ALA A 112 6.84 78.56 17.56
CA ALA A 112 5.86 79.64 17.70
C ALA A 112 5.98 80.31 19.09
N ALA A 113 6.65 81.46 19.13
CA ALA A 113 6.39 82.57 20.06
C ALA A 113 5.41 83.54 19.32
N PRO A 114 4.53 84.35 19.97
CA PRO A 114 4.93 85.38 20.95
C PRO A 114 3.92 85.71 22.08
N ALA A 115 4.42 86.28 23.19
CA ALA A 115 3.77 87.31 24.04
C ALA A 115 4.80 87.89 25.02
#